data_AF-A0A2G9S149-F1
#
_entry.id   AF-A0A2G9S149-F1
#
_cell.length_a   1.000
_cell.length_b   1.000
_cell.length_c   1.000
_cell.angle_alpha   90.00
_cell.angle_beta   90.00
_cell.angle_gamma   90.00
#
_symmetry.space_group_name_H-M   'P 1'
#
loop_
_entity.id
_entity.type
_entity.pdbx_description
1 polymer ?
#
loop_
_entity_poly.entity_id
_entity_poly.type
_entity_poly.pdbx_seq_one_letter_code
_entity_poly.pdbx_strand_id
1 'polypeptide(L)'
;VELKFPAPNKPGNYQYTLFLRSDSYMGLDQIKPLKLEVHEAKPIPENHPQWDTTIEGDDDQGDSEGFEESYEEEEEDEEDD
;
A
#
# COMPACT_ATOMS: atom_id res chain seq x y z
N VAL A 1 -1.49 7.70 17.86
CA VAL A 1 -1.97 7.23 16.54
C VAL A 1 -0.81 7.28 15.57
N GLU A 2 -0.66 6.24 14.76
CA GLU A 2 0.32 6.14 13.69
C GLU A 2 -0.42 5.77 12.40
N LEU A 3 -0.11 6.45 11.30
CA LEU A 3 -0.69 6.22 9.98
C LEU A 3 0.45 5.91 9.01
N LYS A 4 0.44 4.71 8.45
CA LYS A 4 1.44 4.22 7.48
C LYS A 4 0.74 3.99 6.15
N PHE A 5 1.32 4.49 5.08
CA PHE A 5 0.84 4.30 3.71
C PHE A 5 2.06 4.30 2.77
N PRO A 6 2.00 3.62 1.61
CA PRO A 6 3.11 3.57 0.68
C PRO A 6 3.39 4.95 0.08
N ALA A 7 4.67 5.24 -0.15
CA ALA A 7 5.06 6.43 -0.89
C ALA A 7 4.62 6.31 -2.36
N PRO A 8 4.27 7.43 -3.02
CA PRO A 8 4.04 7.46 -4.47
C PRO A 8 5.23 6.91 -5.29
N ASN A 9 4.94 6.34 -6.46
CA ASN A 9 5.96 5.72 -7.33
C ASN A 9 7.00 6.69 -7.91
N LYS A 10 6.71 7.98 -7.94
CA LYS A 10 7.62 8.99 -8.49
C LYS A 10 8.30 9.74 -7.34
N PRO A 11 9.62 9.97 -7.41
CA PRO A 11 10.29 10.85 -6.46
C PRO A 11 9.82 12.29 -6.67
N GLY A 12 9.76 13.07 -5.60
CA GLY A 12 9.34 14.47 -5.66
C GLY A 12 8.72 15.00 -4.37
N ASN A 13 8.27 16.25 -4.43
CA ASN A 13 7.61 16.93 -3.32
C ASN A 13 6.10 16.80 -3.46
N TYR A 14 5.46 16.19 -2.47
CA TYR A 14 4.02 15.96 -2.44
C TYR A 14 3.38 16.79 -1.32
N GLN A 15 2.27 17.46 -1.65
CA GLN A 15 1.48 18.20 -0.67
C GLN A 15 0.23 17.40 -0.32
N TYR A 16 0.10 17.07 0.96
CA TYR A 16 -1.05 16.40 1.53
C TYR A 16 -1.73 17.32 2.55
N THR A 17 -2.96 16.96 2.92
CA THR A 17 -3.67 17.61 4.03
C THR A 17 -4.24 16.52 4.92
N LEU A 18 -3.91 16.57 6.21
CA LEU A 18 -4.49 15.70 7.22
C LEU A 18 -5.82 16.29 7.69
N PHE A 19 -6.86 15.45 7.69
CA PHE A 19 -8.18 15.77 8.21
C PHE A 19 -8.44 14.93 9.47
N LEU A 20 -8.59 15.60 10.61
CA LEU A 20 -9.10 14.99 11.83
C LEU A 20 -10.54 15.46 11.99
N ARG A 21 -11.50 14.54 11.89
CA ARG A 21 -12.94 14.81 12.00
C ARG A 21 -13.52 13.98 13.13
N SER A 22 -14.46 14.57 13.88
CA SER A 22 -15.21 13.83 14.89
C SER A 22 -16.50 13.28 14.27
N ASP A 23 -16.83 12.05 14.62
CA ASP A 23 -18.11 11.40 14.30
C ASP A 23 -19.26 11.79 15.25
N SER A 24 -18.92 12.42 16.38
CA SER A 24 -19.84 12.66 17.50
C SER A 24 -20.10 14.15 17.78
N TYR A 25 -19.22 15.04 17.30
CA TYR A 25 -19.30 16.48 17.57
C TYR A 25 -18.96 17.30 16.33
N MET A 26 -19.80 18.27 16.00
CA MET A 26 -19.56 19.21 14.90
C MET A 26 -18.64 20.36 15.31
N GLY A 27 -17.85 20.87 14.35
CA GLY A 27 -17.05 22.08 14.51
C GLY A 27 -15.69 21.89 15.22
N LEU A 28 -15.30 20.64 15.49
CA LEU A 28 -14.00 20.29 16.07
C LEU A 28 -13.00 19.76 15.03
N ASP A 29 -13.33 19.91 13.74
CA ASP A 29 -12.51 19.44 12.64
C ASP A 29 -11.16 20.18 12.61
N GLN A 30 -10.07 19.43 12.46
CA GLN A 30 -8.74 19.98 12.28
C GLN A 30 -8.21 19.63 10.89
N ILE A 31 -7.73 20.65 10.20
CA ILE A 31 -7.18 20.54 8.85
C ILE A 31 -5.73 21.00 8.91
N LYS A 32 -4.79 20.12 8.61
CA LYS A 32 -3.36 20.42 8.68
C LYS A 32 -2.65 20.08 7.37
N PRO A 33 -2.12 21.08 6.64
CA PRO A 33 -1.29 20.82 5.47
C PRO A 33 0.03 20.16 5.89
N LEU A 34 0.51 19.24 5.05
CA LEU A 34 1.72 18.46 5.25
C LEU A 34 2.47 18.36 3.93
N LYS A 35 3.78 18.62 3.95
CA LYS A 35 4.66 18.41 2.80
C LYS A 35 5.48 17.15 3.02
N LEU A 36 5.44 16.22 2.07
CA LEU A 36 6.23 15.00 2.05
C LEU A 36 7.28 15.09 0.93
N GLU A 37 8.50 14.71 1.25
CA GLU A 37 9.59 14.63 0.28
C GLU A 37 9.87 13.16 0.02
N VAL A 38 9.51 12.70 -1.19
CA VAL A 38 9.65 11.32 -1.63
C VAL A 38 10.95 11.20 -2.39
N HIS A 39 11.83 10.36 -1.87
CA HIS A 39 13.10 10.02 -2.51
C HIS A 39 12.99 8.67 -3.20
N GLU A 40 13.87 8.43 -4.16
CA GLU A 40 13.99 7.13 -4.81
C GLU A 40 14.21 6.04 -3.75
N ALA A 41 13.44 4.96 -3.87
CA ALA A 41 13.60 3.82 -2.99
C ALA A 41 15.02 3.28 -3.12
N LYS A 42 15.67 2.97 -1.99
CA LYS A 42 16.98 2.33 -2.04
C LYS A 42 16.82 1.01 -2.82
N PRO A 43 17.74 0.70 -3.75
CA PRO A 43 17.69 -0.57 -4.44
C PRO A 43 17.66 -1.67 -3.39
N ILE A 44 16.73 -2.61 -3.55
CA ILE A 44 16.71 -3.80 -2.72
C ILE A 44 18.09 -4.44 -2.89
N PRO A 45 18.83 -4.73 -1.81
CA PRO A 45 20.12 -5.39 -1.94
C PRO A 45 19.90 -6.71 -2.69
N GLU A 46 20.33 -6.78 -3.94
CA GLU A 46 20.19 -7.98 -4.79
C GLU A 46 21.03 -9.13 -4.24
N ASN A 47 21.97 -8.83 -3.34
CA ASN A 47 22.99 -9.77 -2.87
C ASN A 47 22.97 -9.86 -1.34
N HIS A 48 21.88 -10.38 -0.78
CA HIS A 48 21.88 -10.85 0.60
C HIS A 48 22.38 -12.30 0.60
N PRO A 49 23.29 -12.69 1.52
CA PRO A 49 23.80 -14.06 1.60
C PRO A 49 22.71 -15.12 1.89
N GLN A 50 21.46 -14.70 2.14
CA GLN A 50 20.31 -15.60 2.29
C GLN A 50 19.54 -15.83 0.96
N TRP A 51 19.81 -15.04 -0.09
CA TRP A 51 19.21 -15.13 -1.42
C TRP A 51 20.14 -15.73 -2.49
N ASP A 52 21.40 -16.02 -2.16
CA ASP A 52 22.27 -16.92 -2.93
C ASP A 52 21.77 -18.38 -2.77
N THR A 53 20.66 -18.72 -3.43
CA THR A 53 20.25 -20.12 -3.64
C THR A 53 21.11 -20.75 -4.73
N THR A 54 22.43 -20.72 -4.57
CA THR A 54 23.31 -21.72 -5.15
C THR A 54 23.46 -22.86 -4.14
N ILE A 55 22.38 -23.61 -3.92
CA ILE A 55 22.51 -25.02 -3.58
C ILE A 55 22.15 -25.76 -4.86
N GLU A 56 23.12 -26.45 -5.44
CA GLU A 56 22.98 -27.18 -6.69
C GLU A 56 21.79 -28.16 -6.64
N GLY A 57 20.91 -28.08 -7.65
CA GLY A 57 19.98 -29.14 -8.03
C GLY A 57 18.51 -28.87 -7.71
N ASP A 58 17.78 -28.31 -8.67
CA ASP A 58 16.60 -28.95 -9.29
C ASP A 58 16.15 -28.07 -10.48
N ASP A 59 16.21 -28.64 -11.68
CA ASP A 59 15.59 -28.10 -12.89
C ASP A 59 14.15 -28.66 -12.86
N ASP A 60 13.13 -27.81 -12.98
CA ASP A 60 11.68 -28.09 -13.07
C ASP A 60 10.82 -27.74 -11.84
N GLN A 61 10.15 -26.58 -11.87
CA GLN A 61 8.67 -26.53 -11.86
C GLN A 61 8.12 -25.10 -11.85
N GLY A 62 7.39 -24.78 -12.92
CA GLY A 62 6.07 -24.16 -12.83
C GLY A 62 5.99 -22.65 -12.68
N ASP A 63 5.50 -22.00 -13.74
CA ASP A 63 4.81 -20.71 -13.69
C ASP A 63 4.01 -20.53 -12.38
N SER A 64 4.34 -19.48 -11.63
CA SER A 64 3.50 -19.01 -10.52
C SER A 64 2.30 -18.25 -11.08
N GLU A 65 1.41 -18.96 -11.76
CA GLU A 65 0.02 -18.53 -11.98
C GLU A 65 -0.72 -18.66 -10.64
N GLY A 66 -0.93 -17.54 -9.94
CA GLY A 66 -1.56 -17.59 -8.62
C GLY A 66 -1.71 -16.27 -7.90
N PHE A 67 -2.19 -15.23 -8.61
CA PHE A 67 -2.85 -14.11 -7.93
C PHE A 67 -4.30 -14.05 -8.40
N GLU A 68 -5.15 -14.81 -7.72
CA GLU A 68 -6.60 -14.74 -7.88
C GLU A 68 -7.09 -13.53 -7.05
N GLU A 69 -7.34 -12.38 -7.69
CA GLU A 69 -8.18 -11.34 -7.08
C GLU A 69 -9.62 -11.87 -7.01
N SER A 70 -10.02 -12.32 -5.82
CA SER A 70 -11.43 -12.47 -5.49
C SER A 70 -11.97 -11.11 -5.06
N TYR A 71 -12.57 -10.37 -5.99
CA TYR A 71 -13.48 -9.27 -5.66
C TYR A 71 -14.82 -9.89 -5.23
N GLU A 72 -15.17 -9.74 -3.96
CA GLU A 72 -16.54 -9.96 -3.49
C GLU A 72 -17.37 -8.74 -3.95
N GLU A 73 -18.21 -8.97 -4.97
CA GLU A 73 -19.24 -8.05 -5.41
C GLU A 73 -20.34 -8.05 -4.33
N GLU A 74 -20.36 -7.04 -3.46
CA GLU A 74 -21.47 -6.82 -2.53
C GLU A 74 -22.70 -6.43 -3.37
N GLU A 75 -23.60 -7.38 -3.55
CA GLU A 75 -24.89 -7.18 -4.23
C GLU A 75 -25.71 -6.10 -3.51
N GLU A 76 -26.18 -5.11 -4.28
CA GLU A 76 -27.16 -4.12 -3.85
C GLU A 76 -28.49 -4.83 -3.57
N ASP A 77 -28.85 -5.03 -2.30
CA ASP A 77 -30.23 -5.39 -1.93
C ASP A 77 -31.14 -4.17 -2.15
N GLU A 78 -31.78 -4.13 -3.33
CA GLU A 78 -33.01 -3.39 -3.58
C GLU A 78 -34.17 -4.09 -2.82
N GLU A 79 -34.53 -3.63 -1.61
CA GLU A 79 -35.83 -3.98 -1.01
C GLU A 79 -36.86 -2.87 -1.27
N ASP A 80 -37.78 -3.19 -2.18
CA ASP A 80 -39.04 -2.53 -2.52
C ASP A 80 -40.16 -3.01 -1.56
N ASP A 81 -40.63 -2.14 -0.65
CA ASP A 81 -42.05 -1.97 -0.22
C ASP A 81 -42.23 -0.69 0.65
#